data_AF-A0A060Z6D0-F1
#
_entry.id   AF-A0A060Z6D0-F1
#
_cell.length_a   1.000
_cell.length_b   1.000
_cell.length_c   1.000
_cell.angle_alpha   90.00
_cell.angle_beta   90.00
_cell.angle_gamma   90.00
#
_symmetry.space_group_name_H-M   'P 1'
#
loop_
_entity.id
_entity.type
_entity.pdbx_description
1 polymer ?
#
loop_
_entity_poly.entity_id
_entity_poly.type
_entity_poly.pdbx_seq_one_letter_code
_entity_poly.pdbx_strand_id
1 'polypeptide(L)'
;MLEPRALVVTQEVETNGELSHRPESSLAMEVQVTGTTGISYRRKPPNNTLILKEKNKSKKNKFEGKQTKKNDASEGWVTFCDFHEITHIVIKESTVTIFRQDNKKMEVQLEFKGEALAFAALVDGYFRLTVDAHHYLCTEVAPSSVVQNLQNCCHGPICTEYANQKLRQEGNEEGTYVLRWSCTDYHYIIMTVVCSEVTHTHTHSEN
;
A
#
# COMPACT_ATOMS: atom_id res chain seq x y z
N MET A 1 12.71 -3.92 6.26
CA MET A 1 13.73 -3.61 5.24
C MET A 1 14.08 -4.94 4.59
N LEU A 2 14.00 -5.03 3.27
CA LEU A 2 14.29 -6.25 2.51
C LEU A 2 15.58 -6.06 1.72
N GLU A 3 16.39 -7.11 1.66
CA GLU A 3 17.67 -7.12 0.95
C GLU A 3 17.58 -8.04 -0.28
N PRO A 4 17.06 -7.56 -1.43
CA PRO A 4 16.96 -8.38 -2.62
C PRO A 4 18.32 -8.74 -3.21
N ARG A 5 18.38 -9.89 -3.88
CA ARG A 5 19.53 -10.35 -4.68
C ARG A 5 19.79 -9.45 -5.88
N ALA A 6 18.72 -8.93 -6.50
CA ALA A 6 18.80 -7.96 -7.59
C ALA A 6 17.57 -7.06 -7.61
N LEU A 7 17.74 -5.83 -8.09
CA LEU A 7 16.67 -4.86 -8.26
C LEU A 7 16.83 -4.19 -9.63
N VAL A 8 15.78 -4.23 -10.44
CA VAL A 8 15.71 -3.53 -11.73
C VAL A 8 14.54 -2.55 -11.68
N VAL A 9 14.80 -1.27 -11.97
CA VAL A 9 13.76 -0.24 -12.06
C VAL A 9 13.80 0.35 -13.45
N THR A 10 12.71 0.25 -14.20
CA THR A 10 12.59 0.89 -15.52
C THR A 10 11.84 2.21 -15.36
N GLN A 11 12.55 3.32 -15.51
CA GLN A 11 11.96 4.65 -15.61
C GLN A 11 12.27 5.21 -17.00
N GLU A 12 11.26 5.51 -17.81
CA GLU A 12 11.48 6.31 -19.01
C GLU A 12 11.79 7.74 -18.57
N VAL A 13 13.06 8.09 -18.58
CA VAL A 13 13.52 9.47 -18.61
C VAL A 13 14.25 9.62 -19.94
N GLU A 14 13.73 10.49 -20.81
CA GLU A 14 14.45 10.93 -21.99
C GLU A 14 15.77 11.58 -21.54
N THR A 15 16.87 10.84 -21.64
CA THR A 15 18.20 11.44 -21.74
C THR A 15 18.96 10.77 -22.85
N ASN A 16 19.22 11.55 -23.91
CA ASN A 16 20.27 11.27 -24.88
C ASN A 16 21.57 10.99 -24.12
N GLY A 17 21.99 9.73 -24.12
CA GLY A 17 23.19 9.26 -23.46
C GLY A 17 23.12 7.76 -23.27
N GLU A 18 23.75 7.03 -24.19
CA GLU A 18 23.95 5.58 -24.11
C GLU A 18 24.48 5.19 -22.72
N LEU A 19 23.61 4.57 -21.91
CA LEU A 19 24.03 3.77 -20.77
C LEU A 19 23.78 2.32 -21.14
N SER A 20 24.87 1.66 -21.51
CA SER A 20 24.93 0.26 -21.90
C SER A 20 24.16 -0.62 -20.92
N HIS A 21 23.25 -1.44 -21.45
CA HIS A 21 22.75 -2.62 -20.78
C HIS A 21 23.94 -3.52 -20.39
N ARG A 22 24.36 -3.43 -19.14
CA ARG A 22 25.22 -4.43 -18.50
C ARG A 22 24.54 -4.83 -17.19
N PRO A 23 24.32 -6.13 -16.94
CA PRO A 23 23.92 -6.58 -15.61
C PRO A 23 25.14 -6.36 -14.70
N GLU A 24 25.19 -5.21 -14.02
CA GLU A 24 26.19 -4.99 -12.99
C GLU A 24 25.98 -6.03 -11.88
N SER A 25 27.01 -6.83 -11.65
CA SER A 25 27.04 -7.86 -10.62
C SER A 25 26.80 -7.23 -9.24
N SER A 26 25.70 -7.61 -8.60
CA SER A 26 25.51 -7.66 -7.15
C SER A 26 26.01 -6.46 -6.33
N LEU A 27 25.66 -5.23 -6.72
CA LEU A 27 25.60 -4.16 -5.73
C LEU A 27 24.40 -4.48 -4.84
N ALA A 28 24.64 -4.76 -3.55
CA ALA A 28 23.56 -5.04 -2.61
C ALA A 28 22.60 -3.85 -2.57
N MET A 29 21.35 -4.06 -2.98
CA MET A 29 20.29 -3.06 -2.95
C MET A 29 19.41 -3.33 -1.73
N GLU A 30 18.79 -2.29 -1.20
CA GLU A 30 17.78 -2.40 -0.15
C GLU A 30 16.47 -1.84 -0.68
N VAL A 31 15.36 -2.53 -0.36
CA VAL A 31 14.00 -2.04 -0.61
C VAL A 31 13.31 -1.80 0.74
N GLN A 32 12.71 -0.63 0.86
CA GLN A 32 11.93 -0.21 2.01
C GLN A 32 10.48 0.00 1.57
N VAL A 33 9.56 -0.56 2.36
CA VAL A 33 8.13 -0.32 2.25
C VAL A 33 7.67 0.27 3.57
N THR A 34 7.03 1.43 3.53
CA THR A 34 6.40 2.04 4.71
C THR A 34 5.00 2.51 4.36
N GLY A 35 4.09 2.48 5.33
CA GLY A 35 2.71 2.91 5.13
C GLY A 35 2.55 4.41 4.81
N THR A 36 3.56 5.24 5.12
CA THR A 36 3.49 6.70 4.96
C THR A 36 4.27 7.24 3.77
N THR A 37 5.22 6.46 3.23
CA THR A 37 6.10 6.91 2.13
C THR A 37 6.13 5.95 0.95
N GLY A 38 5.30 4.90 0.96
CA GLY A 38 5.24 3.93 -0.12
C GLY A 38 6.50 3.05 -0.20
N ILE A 39 6.97 2.86 -1.43
CA ILE A 39 8.09 1.98 -1.78
C ILE A 39 9.30 2.82 -2.19
N SER A 40 10.42 2.60 -1.53
CA SER A 40 11.70 3.25 -1.80
C SER A 40 12.83 2.23 -1.89
N TYR A 41 13.92 2.59 -2.55
CA TYR A 41 15.09 1.74 -2.68
C TYR A 41 16.39 2.55 -2.57
N ARG A 42 17.49 1.88 -2.19
CA ARG A 42 18.84 2.47 -2.20
C ARG A 42 19.91 1.41 -2.43
N ARG A 43 21.13 1.86 -2.73
CA ARG A 43 22.33 1.02 -2.61
C ARG A 43 22.66 0.86 -1.12
N LYS A 44 22.98 -0.37 -0.71
CA LYS A 44 23.41 -0.67 0.66
C LYS A 44 24.70 0.11 0.96
N PRO A 45 24.73 0.96 2.00
CA PRO A 45 25.95 1.65 2.38
C PRO A 45 27.00 0.61 2.83
N PRO A 46 28.30 0.81 2.53
CA PRO A 46 29.34 -0.09 3.03
C PRO A 46 29.34 -0.07 4.56
N ASN A 47 29.30 -1.25 5.18
CA ASN A 47 29.35 -1.41 6.65
C ASN A 47 30.64 -0.76 7.20
N ASN A 48 30.54 0.44 7.76
CA ASN A 48 31.61 1.03 8.56
C ASN A 48 31.47 0.55 10.01
N THR A 49 31.79 -0.72 10.25
CA THR A 49 31.96 -1.22 11.61
C THR A 49 33.41 -0.94 12.05
N LEU A 50 33.56 -0.24 13.19
CA LEU A 50 34.80 0.16 13.88
C LEU A 50 35.43 1.48 13.40
N ILE A 51 35.11 2.58 14.10
CA ILE A 51 36.04 3.33 14.98
C ILE A 51 35.17 4.24 15.87
N LEU A 52 34.97 3.80 17.11
CA LEU A 52 34.54 4.66 18.21
C LEU A 52 35.77 4.95 19.09
N LYS A 53 36.56 5.95 18.71
CA LYS A 53 37.64 6.60 19.48
C LYS A 53 37.86 7.97 18.84
N GLU A 54 37.87 9.13 19.48
CA GLU A 54 37.82 9.57 20.87
C GLU A 54 37.26 11.00 20.84
N LYS A 55 36.47 11.39 21.83
CA LYS A 55 36.10 12.80 22.05
C LYS A 55 37.35 13.57 22.47
N ASN A 56 37.73 14.61 21.73
CA ASN A 56 38.50 15.72 22.26
C ASN A 56 37.94 17.09 21.83
N LYS A 57 37.93 18.01 22.80
CA LYS A 57 37.19 19.28 22.82
C LYS A 57 37.83 20.40 21.99
N SER A 58 36.96 21.35 21.62
CA SER A 58 37.15 22.82 21.55
C SER A 58 37.44 23.45 20.17
N LYS A 59 36.52 24.27 19.64
CA LYS A 59 36.47 25.74 19.82
C LYS A 59 35.39 26.37 18.93
N LYS A 60 34.78 27.44 19.46
CA LYS A 60 33.85 28.39 18.82
C LYS A 60 34.35 28.85 17.44
N ASN A 61 33.43 28.99 16.47
CA ASN A 61 33.14 30.32 15.91
C ASN A 61 31.81 30.40 15.17
N LYS A 62 31.21 31.57 15.32
CA LYS A 62 29.91 32.07 14.88
C LYS A 62 30.00 32.49 13.42
N PHE A 63 29.09 32.02 12.56
CA PHE A 63 28.70 32.77 11.37
C PHE A 63 27.26 32.44 10.97
N GLU A 64 26.46 33.50 10.85
CA GLU A 64 25.07 33.50 10.41
C GLU A 64 24.99 33.33 8.88
N GLY A 65 24.00 32.57 8.41
CA GLY A 65 23.74 32.42 6.98
C GLY A 65 22.44 31.68 6.70
N LYS A 66 21.40 32.44 6.36
CA LYS A 66 20.17 32.11 5.59
C LYS A 66 19.61 30.69 5.70
N GLN A 67 18.47 30.59 6.40
CA GLN A 67 17.53 29.47 6.33
C GLN A 67 17.12 29.18 4.88
N THR A 68 17.69 28.13 4.32
CA THR A 68 17.12 27.35 3.22
C THR A 68 16.48 26.12 3.86
N LYS A 69 15.27 25.79 3.40
CA LYS A 69 14.44 24.69 3.90
C LYS A 69 15.28 23.42 4.04
N LYS A 70 15.31 22.88 5.26
CA LYS A 70 15.86 21.56 5.57
C LYS A 70 15.14 20.52 4.70
N ASN A 71 15.76 20.10 3.60
CA ASN A 71 15.60 18.74 3.15
C ASN A 71 16.30 17.89 4.20
N ASP A 72 15.52 17.20 5.02
CA ASP A 72 16.07 16.16 5.88
C ASP A 72 16.92 15.24 5.01
N ALA A 73 18.14 15.00 5.47
CA ALA A 73 19.09 14.13 4.81
C ALA A 73 18.54 12.70 4.81
N SER A 74 17.70 12.36 3.82
CA SER A 74 17.29 11.00 3.58
C SER A 74 18.56 10.21 3.27
N GLU A 75 18.78 9.11 3.99
CA GLU A 75 19.95 8.24 3.92
C GLU A 75 20.16 7.53 2.55
N GLY A 76 20.17 8.28 1.45
CA GLY A 76 20.32 7.79 0.08
C GLY A 76 19.09 7.08 -0.51
N TRP A 77 17.92 7.16 0.12
CA TRP A 77 16.69 6.53 -0.38
C TRP A 77 16.13 7.27 -1.61
N VAL A 78 15.78 6.49 -2.63
CA VAL A 78 15.07 6.95 -3.84
C VAL A 78 13.67 6.37 -3.81
N THR A 79 12.64 7.22 -3.84
CA THR A 79 11.25 6.79 -3.90
C THR A 79 10.93 6.21 -5.28
N PHE A 80 10.31 5.03 -5.31
CA PHE A 80 9.78 4.43 -6.52
C PHE A 80 8.33 4.88 -6.76
N CYS A 81 7.43 4.60 -5.81
CA CYS A 81 6.02 4.99 -5.89
C CYS A 81 5.33 4.92 -4.53
N ASP A 82 4.18 5.58 -4.42
CA ASP A 82 3.17 5.32 -3.41
C ASP A 82 2.21 4.19 -3.87
N PHE A 83 1.42 3.64 -2.95
CA PHE A 83 0.54 2.49 -3.20
C PHE A 83 -0.58 2.80 -4.19
N HIS A 84 -1.11 4.03 -4.19
CA HIS A 84 -2.19 4.43 -5.10
C HIS A 84 -1.77 4.47 -6.58
N GLU A 85 -0.46 4.45 -6.85
CA GLU A 85 0.09 4.42 -8.20
C GLU A 85 0.24 3.00 -8.76
N ILE A 86 0.07 1.97 -7.92
CA ILE A 86 0.25 0.56 -8.31
C ILE A 86 -1.01 0.04 -8.98
N THR A 87 -0.86 -0.70 -10.08
CA THR A 87 -1.98 -1.35 -10.78
C THR A 87 -2.10 -2.82 -10.41
N HIS A 88 -0.99 -3.56 -10.46
CA HIS A 88 -0.95 -4.99 -10.15
C HIS A 88 0.48 -5.44 -9.83
N ILE A 89 0.59 -6.60 -9.18
CA ILE A 89 1.85 -7.24 -8.84
C ILE A 89 1.86 -8.65 -9.42
N VAL A 90 2.96 -9.02 -10.07
CA VAL A 90 3.19 -10.35 -10.63
C VAL A 90 4.35 -11.01 -9.89
N ILE A 91 4.18 -12.29 -9.53
CA ILE A 91 5.24 -13.10 -8.92
C ILE A 91 5.62 -14.20 -9.92
N LYS A 92 6.94 -14.38 -10.12
CA LYS A 92 7.50 -15.47 -10.93
C LYS A 92 8.67 -16.05 -10.14
N GLU A 93 8.52 -17.28 -9.65
CA GLU A 93 9.49 -17.88 -8.72
C GLU A 93 9.75 -16.99 -7.49
N SER A 94 10.97 -16.48 -7.35
CA SER A 94 11.38 -15.53 -6.30
C SER A 94 11.49 -14.10 -6.79
N THR A 95 10.96 -13.80 -7.98
CA THR A 95 10.92 -12.45 -8.56
C THR A 95 9.55 -11.82 -8.35
N VAL A 96 9.51 -10.58 -7.87
CA VAL A 96 8.28 -9.76 -7.76
C VAL A 96 8.37 -8.57 -8.71
N THR A 97 7.38 -8.40 -9.56
CA THR A 97 7.27 -7.24 -10.46
C THR A 97 6.08 -6.37 -10.04
N ILE A 98 6.34 -5.12 -9.69
CA ILE A 98 5.34 -4.11 -9.33
C ILE A 98 5.12 -3.19 -10.53
N PHE A 99 3.88 -3.13 -11.02
CA PHE A 99 3.50 -2.29 -12.17
C PHE A 99 2.77 -1.03 -11.70
N ARG A 100 3.14 0.10 -12.29
CA ARG A 100 2.52 1.40 -12.03
C ARG A 100 1.52 1.79 -13.11
N GLN A 101 0.69 2.78 -12.83
CA GLN A 101 -0.26 3.38 -13.77
C GLN A 101 0.44 4.05 -14.97
N ASP A 102 1.65 4.58 -14.78
CA ASP A 102 2.46 5.19 -15.84
C ASP A 102 3.28 4.16 -16.65
N ASN A 103 2.91 2.88 -16.57
CA ASN A 103 3.58 1.74 -17.19
C ASN A 103 5.04 1.49 -16.75
N LYS A 104 5.56 2.24 -15.77
CA LYS A 104 6.85 1.93 -15.14
C LYS A 104 6.71 0.70 -14.26
N LYS A 105 7.83 -0.01 -14.06
CA LYS A 105 7.89 -1.19 -13.20
C LYS A 105 9.16 -1.26 -12.37
N MET A 106 9.04 -1.93 -11.23
CA MET A 106 10.13 -2.37 -10.38
C MET A 106 10.12 -3.89 -10.34
N GLU A 107 11.26 -4.52 -10.60
CA GLU A 107 11.47 -5.96 -10.51
C GLU A 107 12.46 -6.25 -9.38
N VAL A 108 12.01 -7.02 -8.39
CA VAL A 108 12.73 -7.36 -7.16
C VAL A 108 12.99 -8.86 -7.16
N GLN A 109 14.25 -9.26 -7.26
CA GLN A 109 14.67 -10.65 -7.15
C GLN A 109 15.03 -10.96 -5.70
N LEU A 110 14.23 -11.80 -5.05
CA LEU A 110 14.39 -12.19 -3.65
C LEU A 110 15.09 -13.54 -3.51
N GLU A 111 15.37 -13.95 -2.28
CA GLU A 111 16.17 -15.14 -2.01
C GLU A 111 15.44 -16.43 -2.39
N PHE A 112 14.15 -16.51 -2.03
CA PHE A 112 13.28 -17.66 -2.29
C PHE A 112 11.81 -17.21 -2.45
N LYS A 113 10.97 -18.08 -3.03
CA LYS A 113 9.56 -17.76 -3.34
C LYS A 113 8.76 -17.31 -2.11
N GLY A 114 9.01 -17.89 -0.93
CA GLY A 114 8.37 -17.47 0.31
C GLY A 114 8.62 -16.00 0.67
N GLU A 115 9.82 -15.49 0.43
CA GLU A 115 10.15 -14.07 0.63
C GLU A 115 9.43 -13.18 -0.39
N ALA A 116 9.31 -13.63 -1.64
CA ALA A 116 8.53 -12.95 -2.68
C ALA A 116 7.06 -12.82 -2.33
N LEU A 117 6.45 -13.91 -1.83
CA LEU A 117 5.07 -13.90 -1.33
C LEU A 117 4.93 -12.93 -0.13
N ALA A 118 5.85 -12.97 0.83
CA ALA A 118 5.81 -12.08 1.99
C ALA A 118 5.94 -10.59 1.58
N PHE A 119 6.83 -10.27 0.65
CA PHE A 119 6.99 -8.93 0.12
C PHE A 119 5.73 -8.44 -0.62
N ALA A 120 5.18 -9.26 -1.52
CA ALA A 120 3.95 -8.91 -2.23
C ALA A 120 2.76 -8.73 -1.27
N ALA A 121 2.63 -9.59 -0.25
CA ALA A 121 1.58 -9.48 0.76
C ALA A 121 1.70 -8.20 1.60
N LEU A 122 2.92 -7.75 1.91
CA LEU A 122 3.15 -6.47 2.60
C LEU A 122 2.66 -5.28 1.76
N VAL A 123 2.99 -5.27 0.47
CA VAL A 123 2.58 -4.19 -0.44
C VAL A 123 1.06 -4.21 -0.66
N ASP A 124 0.47 -5.39 -0.90
CA ASP A 124 -0.99 -5.57 -1.01
C ASP A 124 -1.72 -5.12 0.25
N GLY A 125 -1.20 -5.47 1.44
CA GLY A 125 -1.77 -5.07 2.71
C GLY A 125 -1.81 -3.56 2.89
N TYR A 126 -0.73 -2.85 2.55
CA TYR A 126 -0.72 -1.39 2.59
C TYR A 126 -1.66 -0.78 1.55
N PHE A 127 -1.68 -1.31 0.33
CA PHE A 127 -2.64 -0.88 -0.70
C PHE A 127 -4.09 -0.96 -0.21
N ARG A 128 -4.47 -2.05 0.48
CA ARG A 128 -5.82 -2.18 1.05
C ARG A 128 -6.12 -1.20 2.17
N LEU A 129 -5.11 -0.77 2.92
CA LEU A 129 -5.27 0.19 4.01
C LEU A 129 -5.32 1.65 3.53
N THR A 130 -4.66 1.97 2.41
CA THR A 130 -4.49 3.36 1.97
C THR A 130 -5.18 3.70 0.65
N VAL A 131 -5.54 2.71 -0.16
CA VAL A 131 -6.09 2.90 -1.51
C VAL A 131 -7.48 2.29 -1.65
N ASP A 132 -7.60 0.97 -1.56
CA ASP A 132 -8.88 0.28 -1.75
C ASP A 132 -9.00 -0.97 -0.87
N ALA A 133 -9.88 -0.90 0.13
CA ALA A 133 -10.12 -1.97 1.09
C ALA A 133 -10.79 -3.24 0.51
N HIS A 134 -11.34 -3.18 -0.70
CA HIS A 134 -12.08 -4.29 -1.32
C HIS A 134 -11.30 -4.99 -2.44
N HIS A 135 -10.15 -4.45 -2.84
CA HIS A 135 -9.36 -4.95 -3.96
C HIS A 135 -8.05 -5.61 -3.50
N TYR A 136 -7.37 -6.32 -4.40
CA TYR A 136 -6.07 -6.91 -4.16
C TYR A 136 -5.18 -6.80 -5.40
N LEU A 137 -3.88 -6.63 -5.21
CA LEU A 137 -2.93 -6.38 -6.29
C LEU A 137 -2.37 -7.66 -6.91
N CYS A 138 -2.42 -8.78 -6.19
CA CYS A 138 -1.83 -10.06 -6.63
C CYS A 138 -2.66 -11.25 -6.15
N THR A 139 -3.03 -12.13 -7.08
CA THR A 139 -3.84 -13.33 -6.80
C THR A 139 -3.13 -14.34 -5.89
N GLU A 140 -1.80 -14.48 -5.98
CA GLU A 140 -1.04 -15.45 -5.18
C GLU A 140 -1.00 -15.12 -3.68
N VAL A 141 -1.31 -13.88 -3.30
CA VAL A 141 -1.32 -13.41 -1.90
C VAL A 141 -2.65 -12.79 -1.48
N ALA A 142 -3.67 -12.87 -2.34
CA ALA A 142 -4.99 -12.32 -2.08
C ALA A 142 -5.64 -13.03 -0.87
N PRO A 143 -6.05 -12.29 0.19
CA PRO A 143 -6.74 -12.91 1.31
C PRO A 143 -8.07 -13.52 0.85
N SER A 144 -8.35 -14.77 1.24
CA SER A 144 -9.56 -15.47 0.80
C SER A 144 -10.85 -14.71 1.15
N SER A 145 -10.88 -14.01 2.29
CA SER A 145 -12.01 -13.18 2.69
C SER A 145 -12.24 -12.00 1.75
N VAL A 146 -11.17 -11.36 1.25
CA VAL A 146 -11.28 -10.25 0.28
C VAL A 146 -11.82 -10.77 -1.06
N VAL A 147 -11.33 -11.93 -1.52
CA VAL A 147 -11.82 -12.56 -2.76
C VAL A 147 -13.32 -12.90 -2.66
N GLN A 148 -13.74 -13.52 -1.56
CA GLN A 148 -15.14 -13.86 -1.33
C GLN A 148 -16.02 -12.61 -1.21
N ASN A 149 -15.54 -11.58 -0.52
CA ASN A 149 -16.26 -10.31 -0.38
C ASN A 149 -16.50 -9.65 -1.74
N LEU A 150 -15.47 -9.61 -2.60
CA LEU A 150 -15.58 -9.05 -3.93
C LEU A 150 -16.61 -9.79 -4.80
N GLN A 151 -16.62 -11.13 -4.73
CA GLN A 151 -17.58 -11.97 -5.46
C GLN A 151 -19.02 -11.81 -4.98
N ASN A 152 -19.22 -11.60 -3.68
CA ASN A 152 -20.54 -11.49 -3.07
C ASN A 152 -21.01 -10.04 -2.88
N CYS A 153 -20.27 -9.05 -3.43
CA CYS A 153 -20.51 -7.63 -3.22
C CYS A 153 -20.66 -7.25 -1.72
N CYS A 154 -19.89 -7.92 -0.86
CA CYS A 154 -19.91 -7.73 0.58
C CYS A 154 -18.78 -6.78 1.00
N HIS A 155 -19.12 -5.75 1.75
CA HIS A 155 -18.13 -4.86 2.35
C HIS A 155 -17.39 -5.52 3.51
N GLY A 156 -16.18 -5.02 3.79
CA GLY A 156 -15.53 -5.27 5.07
C GLY A 156 -16.32 -4.72 6.27
N PRO A 157 -15.70 -4.66 7.46
CA PRO A 157 -16.35 -4.16 8.67
C PRO A 157 -16.53 -2.63 8.68
N ILE A 158 -17.35 -2.12 7.75
CA ILE A 158 -17.71 -0.70 7.66
C ILE A 158 -18.71 -0.33 8.76
N CYS A 159 -18.58 0.89 9.29
CA CYS A 159 -19.51 1.39 10.30
C CYS A 159 -20.91 1.58 9.71
N THR A 160 -21.93 1.53 10.58
CA THR A 160 -23.33 1.71 10.18
C THR A 160 -23.56 3.06 9.47
N GLU A 161 -22.87 4.12 9.91
CA GLU A 161 -22.98 5.45 9.30
C GLU A 161 -22.54 5.43 7.83
N TYR A 162 -21.39 4.80 7.53
CA TYR A 162 -20.90 4.68 6.15
C TYR A 162 -21.84 3.84 5.28
N ALA A 163 -22.39 2.75 5.82
CA ALA A 163 -23.38 1.93 5.11
C ALA A 163 -24.65 2.74 4.76
N ASN A 164 -25.16 3.53 5.70
CA ASN A 164 -26.29 4.42 5.48
C ASN A 164 -25.98 5.52 4.44
N GLN A 165 -24.81 6.14 4.53
CA GLN A 165 -24.38 7.15 3.58
C GLN A 165 -24.29 6.58 2.16
N LYS A 166 -23.75 5.37 2.00
CA LYS A 166 -23.68 4.68 0.71
C LYS A 166 -25.08 4.46 0.12
N LEU A 167 -26.03 3.95 0.91
CA LEU A 167 -27.42 3.78 0.47
C LEU A 167 -28.05 5.10 0.01
N ARG A 168 -27.75 6.22 0.71
CA ARG A 168 -28.22 7.56 0.33
C ARG A 168 -27.63 8.05 -0.99
N GLN A 169 -26.35 7.77 -1.22
CA GLN A 169 -25.66 8.13 -2.47
C GLN A 169 -26.20 7.34 -3.68
N GLU A 170 -26.62 6.10 -3.46
CA GLU A 170 -27.23 5.22 -4.47
C GLU A 170 -28.75 5.45 -4.63
N GLY A 171 -29.28 6.60 -4.18
CA GLY A 171 -30.67 7.00 -4.42
C GLY A 171 -31.68 6.64 -3.32
N ASN A 172 -31.28 5.85 -2.31
CA ASN A 172 -32.11 5.47 -1.17
C ASN A 172 -33.46 4.86 -1.59
N GLU A 173 -33.45 4.02 -2.61
CA GLU A 173 -34.65 3.33 -3.10
C GLU A 173 -35.02 2.17 -2.16
N GLU A 174 -36.32 1.99 -1.90
CA GLU A 174 -36.83 0.92 -1.05
C GLU A 174 -36.35 -0.46 -1.54
N GLY A 175 -35.88 -1.29 -0.60
CA GLY A 175 -35.32 -2.61 -0.88
C GLY A 175 -33.84 -2.61 -1.27
N THR A 176 -33.24 -1.44 -1.52
CA THR A 176 -31.77 -1.35 -1.71
C THR A 176 -31.06 -1.71 -0.42
N TYR A 177 -29.96 -2.46 -0.53
CA TYR A 177 -29.21 -2.95 0.62
C TYR A 177 -27.70 -2.88 0.46
N VAL A 178 -27.01 -2.91 1.60
CA VAL A 178 -25.56 -3.08 1.71
C VAL A 178 -25.28 -4.31 2.58
N LEU A 179 -24.50 -5.24 2.04
CA LEU A 179 -23.92 -6.36 2.81
C LEU A 179 -22.58 -5.92 3.38
N ARG A 180 -22.35 -6.18 4.68
CA ARG A 180 -21.09 -5.84 5.35
C ARG A 180 -20.77 -6.79 6.49
N TRP A 181 -19.50 -7.05 6.75
CA TRP A 181 -19.10 -7.75 7.98
C TRP A 181 -19.41 -6.92 9.23
N SER A 182 -19.69 -7.59 10.35
CA SER A 182 -19.83 -6.92 11.64
C SER A 182 -18.49 -6.34 12.11
N CYS A 183 -18.53 -5.16 12.72
CA CYS A 183 -17.36 -4.51 13.32
C CYS A 183 -16.93 -5.14 14.65
N THR A 184 -17.76 -5.99 15.25
CA THR A 184 -17.55 -6.54 16.60
C THR A 184 -17.53 -8.06 16.67
N ASP A 185 -17.92 -8.75 15.60
CA ASP A 185 -17.94 -10.21 15.55
C ASP A 185 -17.61 -10.71 14.14
N TYR A 186 -16.58 -11.54 14.03
CA TYR A 186 -16.08 -12.05 12.76
C TYR A 186 -16.97 -13.14 12.12
N HIS A 187 -18.04 -13.60 12.78
CA HIS A 187 -18.94 -14.63 12.25
C HIS A 187 -20.25 -14.07 11.65
N TYR A 188 -20.50 -12.76 11.75
CA TYR A 188 -21.74 -12.16 11.29
C TYR A 188 -21.55 -11.22 10.09
N ILE A 189 -22.43 -11.38 9.11
CA ILE A 189 -22.68 -10.42 8.04
C ILE A 189 -23.99 -9.70 8.36
N ILE A 190 -23.97 -8.39 8.22
CA ILE A 190 -25.12 -7.50 8.43
C ILE A 190 -25.62 -7.06 7.06
N MET A 191 -26.94 -7.12 6.89
CA MET A 191 -27.64 -6.52 5.75
C MET A 191 -28.32 -5.24 6.23
N THR A 192 -27.84 -4.08 5.78
CA THR A 192 -28.50 -2.79 6.00
C THR A 192 -29.42 -2.53 4.83
N VAL A 193 -30.72 -2.32 5.05
CA VAL A 193 -31.75 -2.20 4.01
C VAL A 193 -32.50 -0.88 4.15
N VAL A 194 -32.86 -0.26 3.03
CA VAL A 194 -33.79 0.87 3.00
C VAL A 194 -35.23 0.35 3.04
N CYS A 195 -36.01 0.78 4.03
CA CYS A 195 -37.42 0.42 4.19
C CYS A 195 -38.29 1.68 4.20
N SER A 196 -39.48 1.59 3.60
CA SER A 196 -40.53 2.59 3.75
C SER A 196 -41.19 2.46 5.13
N GLU A 197 -41.44 3.58 5.81
CA GLU A 197 -42.26 3.55 7.03
C GLU A 197 -43.72 3.25 6.67
N VAL A 198 -44.19 2.04 6.96
CA VAL A 198 -45.62 1.74 6.96
C VAL A 198 -46.21 2.27 8.26
N THR A 199 -46.77 3.48 8.22
CA THR A 199 -47.56 4.01 9.34
C THR A 199 -48.90 3.26 9.40
N HIS A 200 -48.99 2.26 10.28
CA HIS A 200 -50.29 1.67 10.62
C HIS A 200 -51.09 2.68 11.44
N THR A 201 -51.91 3.49 10.78
CA THR A 201 -52.95 4.28 11.45
C THR A 201 -54.05 3.33 11.91
N HIS A 202 -53.97 2.87 13.17
CA HIS A 202 -55.10 2.23 13.84
C HIS A 202 -56.21 3.28 13.99
N THR A 203 -57.13 3.33 13.04
CA THR A 203 -58.41 4.03 13.18
C THR A 203 -59.30 3.18 14.08
N HIS A 204 -59.27 3.46 15.39
CA HIS A 204 -60.35 3.03 16.28
C HIS A 204 -61.61 3.79 15.86
N SER A 205 -62.51 3.09 15.16
CA SER A 205 -63.91 3.51 15.06
C SER A 205 -64.60 3.11 16.36
N GLU A 206 -64.88 4.09 17.21
CA GLU A 206 -65.83 3.94 18.31
C GLU A 206 -67.23 3.92 17.69
N ASN A 207 -67.93 2.80 17.87
CA ASN A 207 -69.38 2.65 17.69
C ASN A 207 -70.09 2.84 19.03
#